data_AF-A0A2N2BZ67-F1
#
_entry.id   AF-A0A2N2BZ67-F1
#
_cell.length_a   1.000
_cell.length_b   1.000
_cell.length_c   1.000
_cell.angle_alpha   90.00
_cell.angle_beta   90.00
_cell.angle_gamma   90.00
#
_symmetry.space_group_name_H-M   'P 1'
#
loop_
_entity.id
_entity.type
_entity.pdbx_description
1 polymer ?
#
loop_
_entity_poly.entity_id
_entity_poly.type
_entity_poly.pdbx_seq_one_letter_code
_entity_poly.pdbx_strand_id
1 'polypeptide(L)'
;MKKLLSLLLCFVLMLSMCLGAVAAYTQDNTIRSIVPGTTVSGLKDLLASVQNVSKDGFVLPGSEPVGTGYNIIRSDGTFKAVVLADVNGDGRITAADYLIIKRHFLGTYVLENEYLLAADIDEDGAIRSIDYLAVKRHFMGTHDIGSSDNASEVPILLYHHILLDADKDSSQWRNNDITISVTEFRRHMQLIRDIGYTVITMEEAVDYIKGTRTIPVKSVVLCFDDGYKSNTEYAAPILREFGYQATIFSIIQPFFGTYQPVYDPTKLQHITQQDLLLNADVFDQQCHTFSNHNNLPQQSYNYVYNDLMQSQNAYPSKFFAYPYGDYNTTVINAVIAAGFEAAFTTVQRAAVVGESIYEIPRYTITTPLTDQAFLNFFN
;
A
#
# COMPACT_ATOMS: atom_id res chain seq x y z
N MET A 1 34.10 11.42 5.81
CA MET A 1 33.33 12.23 6.79
C MET A 1 31.99 12.72 6.25
N LYS A 2 31.90 13.38 5.09
CA LYS A 2 30.59 13.83 4.52
C LYS A 2 29.57 12.71 4.23
N LYS A 3 30.01 11.54 3.73
CA LYS A 3 29.14 10.36 3.56
C LYS A 3 28.69 9.70 4.87
N LEU A 4 29.48 9.82 5.93
CA LEU A 4 29.12 9.30 7.25
C LEU A 4 28.10 10.22 7.93
N LEU A 5 28.23 11.54 7.74
CA LEU A 5 27.26 12.52 8.23
C LEU A 5 25.89 12.39 7.54
N SER A 6 25.85 12.09 6.24
CA SER A 6 24.60 11.87 5.51
C SER A 6 23.90 10.57 5.95
N LEU A 7 24.64 9.50 6.21
CA LEU A 7 24.08 8.27 6.79
C LEU A 7 23.56 8.49 8.21
N LEU A 8 24.29 9.24 9.04
CA LEU A 8 23.89 9.53 10.42
C LEU A 8 22.65 10.44 10.48
N LEU A 9 22.53 11.41 9.55
CA LEU A 9 21.36 12.27 9.44
C LEU A 9 20.13 11.47 8.99
N CYS A 10 20.31 10.54 8.05
CA CYS A 10 19.27 9.61 7.60
C CYS A 10 18.83 8.66 8.73
N PHE A 11 19.76 8.23 9.59
CA PHE A 11 19.47 7.39 10.76
C PHE A 11 18.73 8.14 11.88
N VAL A 12 19.02 9.44 12.07
CA VAL A 12 18.29 10.30 13.02
C VAL A 12 16.89 10.63 12.49
N LEU A 13 16.73 10.79 11.16
CA LEU A 13 15.43 10.92 10.49
C LEU A 13 14.56 9.66 10.67
N MET A 14 15.11 8.46 10.47
CA MET A 14 14.40 7.20 10.72
C MET A 14 13.95 7.03 12.18
N LEU A 15 14.76 7.48 13.16
CA LEU A 15 14.36 7.43 14.56
C LEU A 15 13.23 8.42 14.91
N SER A 16 13.15 9.56 14.22
CA SER A 16 12.06 10.54 14.41
C SER A 16 10.74 10.05 13.80
N MET A 17 10.79 9.27 12.71
CA MET A 17 9.59 8.66 12.10
C MET A 17 9.00 7.55 12.97
N CYS A 18 9.81 6.89 13.80
CA CYS A 18 9.37 5.92 14.82
C CYS A 18 8.60 6.56 15.99
N LEU A 19 8.54 7.89 16.08
CA LEU A 19 7.94 8.65 17.18
C LEU A 19 6.78 9.53 16.73
N GLY A 20 5.96 9.06 15.77
CA GLY A 20 4.62 9.64 15.52
C GLY A 20 4.56 11.17 15.37
N ALA A 21 5.64 11.80 14.94
CA ALA A 21 5.71 13.24 14.76
C ALA A 21 6.51 13.49 13.49
N VAL A 22 5.79 13.83 12.42
CA VAL A 22 6.38 14.39 11.21
C VAL A 22 7.01 15.72 11.61
N ALA A 23 8.29 15.68 11.96
CA ALA A 23 9.02 16.86 12.40
C ALA A 23 9.50 17.61 11.16
N ALA A 24 8.95 18.80 10.93
CA ALA A 24 9.40 19.67 9.85
C ALA A 24 10.92 19.86 9.92
N TYR A 25 11.63 19.64 8.82
CA TYR A 25 13.11 19.65 8.80
C TYR A 25 13.66 20.61 7.75
N THR A 26 14.89 21.08 7.96
CA THR A 26 15.56 22.01 7.04
C THR A 26 16.46 21.27 6.06
N GLN A 27 16.27 21.49 4.77
CA GLN A 27 17.13 20.98 3.70
C GLN A 27 17.18 21.99 2.53
N ASP A 28 18.37 22.29 2.00
CA ASP A 28 18.55 23.10 0.78
C ASP A 28 17.73 24.41 0.74
N ASN A 29 17.80 25.21 1.81
CA ASN A 29 17.02 26.45 2.01
C ASN A 29 15.49 26.28 2.04
N THR A 30 15.00 25.06 2.25
CA THR A 30 13.58 24.75 2.47
C THR A 30 13.35 24.20 3.88
N ILE A 31 12.12 24.35 4.38
CA ILE A 31 11.60 23.60 5.52
C ILE A 31 10.52 22.67 4.98
N ARG A 32 10.80 21.36 5.03
CA ARG A 32 10.00 20.29 4.42
C ARG A 32 9.13 19.57 5.44
N SER A 33 8.21 18.78 4.91
CA SER A 33 7.26 17.93 5.64
C SER A 33 6.43 18.71 6.65
N ILE A 34 6.06 19.95 6.31
CA ILE A 34 5.06 20.72 7.06
C ILE A 34 3.70 20.07 6.83
N VAL A 35 3.02 19.71 7.91
CA VAL A 35 1.69 19.11 7.85
C VAL A 35 0.69 20.10 7.26
N PRO A 36 -0.11 19.72 6.26
CA PRO A 36 -1.13 20.58 5.68
C PRO A 36 -2.13 21.10 6.72
N GLY A 37 -2.53 22.36 6.61
CA GLY A 37 -3.34 23.04 7.62
C GLY A 37 -2.57 23.53 8.84
N THR A 38 -1.25 23.28 8.95
CA THR A 38 -0.42 23.86 10.03
C THR A 38 -0.49 25.39 9.98
N THR A 39 -0.89 26.01 11.08
CA THR A 39 -0.95 27.47 11.19
C THR A 39 0.42 28.08 11.46
N VAL A 40 0.59 29.37 11.22
CA VAL A 40 1.84 30.11 11.55
C VAL A 40 2.20 29.94 13.04
N SER A 41 1.21 29.98 13.94
CA SER A 41 1.43 29.71 15.36
C SER A 41 1.85 28.26 15.61
N GLY A 42 1.14 27.29 15.01
CA GLY A 42 1.51 25.87 15.15
C GLY A 42 2.91 25.55 14.65
N LEU A 43 3.34 26.19 13.56
CA LEU A 43 4.70 26.04 13.04
C LEU A 43 5.76 26.61 14.01
N LYS A 44 5.46 27.72 14.70
CA LYS A 44 6.35 28.28 15.73
C LYS A 44 6.46 27.38 16.95
N ASP A 45 5.36 26.72 17.32
CA ASP A 45 5.36 25.75 18.41
C ASP A 45 6.21 24.52 18.06
N LEU A 46 6.15 24.07 16.78
CA LEU A 46 6.96 22.96 16.28
C LEU A 46 8.45 23.32 16.15
N LEU A 47 8.73 24.54 15.67
CA LEU A 47 10.06 25.04 15.38
C LEU A 47 10.28 26.37 16.12
N ALA A 48 10.72 26.29 17.38
CA ALA A 48 10.95 27.46 18.24
C ALA A 48 11.92 28.52 17.67
N SER A 49 12.68 28.19 16.62
CA SER A 49 13.56 29.11 15.90
C SER A 49 12.83 30.06 14.93
N VAL A 50 11.56 29.80 14.61
CA VAL A 50 10.76 30.58 13.67
C VAL A 50 10.34 31.92 14.29
N GLN A 51 10.83 33.01 13.71
CA GLN A 51 10.49 34.37 14.15
C GLN A 51 9.16 34.81 13.55
N ASN A 52 8.99 34.67 12.25
CA ASN A 52 7.73 34.93 11.55
C ASN A 52 7.65 34.17 10.22
N VAL A 53 6.46 34.18 9.62
CA VAL A 53 6.18 33.61 8.30
C VAL A 53 5.59 34.72 7.44
N SER A 54 6.02 34.82 6.19
CA SER A 54 5.54 35.83 5.25
C SER A 54 5.20 35.26 3.88
N LYS A 55 4.21 35.87 3.22
CA LYS A 55 3.83 35.62 1.83
C LYS A 55 3.85 36.96 1.10
N ASP A 56 4.50 37.01 -0.06
CA ASP A 56 4.59 38.21 -0.91
C ASP A 56 5.06 39.48 -0.16
N GLY A 57 5.95 39.31 0.83
CA GLY A 57 6.49 40.40 1.65
C GLY A 57 5.62 40.81 2.85
N PHE A 58 4.44 40.21 3.03
CA PHE A 58 3.55 40.47 4.15
C PHE A 58 3.71 39.40 5.23
N VAL A 59 3.94 39.82 6.48
CA VAL A 59 3.96 38.92 7.64
C VAL A 59 2.55 38.46 7.94
N LEU A 60 2.38 37.14 8.04
CA LEU A 60 1.10 36.50 8.27
C LEU A 60 0.77 36.42 9.76
N PRO A 61 -0.52 36.55 10.15
CA PRO A 61 -0.94 36.36 11.52
C PRO A 61 -0.90 34.88 11.91
N GLY A 62 -0.87 34.62 13.23
CA GLY A 62 -0.69 33.27 13.79
C GLY A 62 -1.71 32.23 13.36
N SER A 63 -2.94 32.65 13.03
CA SER A 63 -4.05 31.76 12.64
C SER A 63 -4.02 31.31 11.18
N GLU A 64 -3.25 31.97 10.31
CA GLU A 64 -3.23 31.61 8.89
C GLU A 64 -2.50 30.28 8.68
N PRO A 65 -3.00 29.41 7.77
CA PRO A 65 -2.26 28.24 7.36
C PRO A 65 -0.99 28.65 6.61
N VAL A 66 0.09 27.93 6.87
CA VAL A 66 1.33 28.03 6.10
C VAL A 66 1.12 27.27 4.80
N GLY A 67 1.41 27.90 3.67
CA GLY A 67 1.37 27.28 2.35
C GLY A 67 2.75 27.09 1.75
N THR A 68 2.86 26.21 0.76
CA THR A 68 4.08 26.03 -0.02
C THR A 68 4.52 27.35 -0.66
N GLY A 69 5.82 27.61 -0.64
CA GLY A 69 6.44 28.83 -1.18
C GLY A 69 6.49 30.02 -0.21
N TYR A 70 5.88 29.91 0.97
CA TYR A 70 5.94 30.96 1.98
C TYR A 70 7.36 31.08 2.54
N ASN A 71 7.74 32.29 2.94
CA ASN A 71 9.04 32.56 3.55
C ASN A 71 8.94 32.36 5.05
N ILE A 72 9.69 31.39 5.59
CA ILE A 72 9.88 31.17 7.02
C ILE A 72 11.16 31.87 7.44
N ILE A 73 11.04 32.86 8.31
CA ILE A 73 12.17 33.68 8.76
C ILE A 73 12.64 33.18 10.12
N ARG A 74 13.92 32.85 10.18
CA ARG A 74 14.64 32.40 11.38
C ARG A 74 15.88 33.28 11.59
N SER A 75 16.53 33.14 12.74
CA SER A 75 17.78 33.88 13.03
C SER A 75 18.93 33.53 12.09
N ASP A 76 18.91 32.33 11.50
CA ASP A 76 19.95 31.76 10.65
C ASP A 76 19.67 31.93 9.14
N GLY A 77 18.51 32.48 8.75
CA GLY A 77 18.19 32.72 7.35
C GLY A 77 16.70 32.79 7.04
N THR A 78 16.39 32.90 5.75
CA THR A 78 15.03 32.77 5.23
C THR A 78 14.92 31.47 4.44
N PHE A 79 13.90 30.68 4.74
CA PHE A 79 13.67 29.36 4.16
C PHE A 79 12.31 29.32 3.46
N LYS A 80 12.19 28.52 2.40
CA LYS A 80 10.90 28.26 1.74
C LYS A 80 10.13 27.16 2.45
N ALA A 81 8.85 27.38 2.72
CA ALA A 81 7.94 26.35 3.21
C ALA A 81 7.64 25.35 2.09
N VAL A 82 7.69 24.06 2.42
CA VAL A 82 7.20 22.96 1.58
C VAL A 82 6.16 22.21 2.40
N VAL A 83 4.90 22.38 2.03
CA VAL A 83 3.74 21.73 2.65
C VAL A 83 3.33 20.59 1.73
N LEU A 84 3.38 19.35 2.24
CA LEU A 84 3.13 18.14 1.43
C LEU A 84 1.76 18.22 0.75
N ALA A 85 1.72 17.92 -0.55
CA ALA A 85 0.53 17.97 -1.41
C ALA A 85 -0.16 19.34 -1.56
N ASP A 86 0.32 20.42 -0.93
CA ASP A 86 -0.12 21.79 -1.23
C ASP A 86 0.75 22.35 -2.36
N VAL A 87 0.27 22.19 -3.60
CA VAL A 87 1.00 22.63 -4.80
C VAL A 87 0.45 23.92 -5.39
N ASN A 88 -0.63 24.46 -4.80
CA ASN A 88 -1.18 25.76 -5.14
C ASN A 88 -0.75 26.87 -4.15
N GLY A 89 -0.14 26.51 -3.02
CA GLY A 89 0.40 27.42 -2.00
C GLY A 89 -0.66 28.06 -1.11
N ASP A 90 -1.81 27.40 -0.92
CA ASP A 90 -2.91 27.87 -0.05
C ASP A 90 -2.90 27.24 1.36
N GLY A 91 -2.00 26.29 1.59
CA GLY A 91 -1.80 25.59 2.86
C GLY A 91 -2.82 24.48 3.12
N ARG A 92 -3.63 24.09 2.13
CA ARG A 92 -4.64 23.03 2.23
C ARG A 92 -4.47 22.04 1.08
N ILE A 93 -4.94 20.82 1.28
CA ILE A 93 -4.98 19.82 0.23
C ILE A 93 -6.40 19.73 -0.33
N THR A 94 -6.53 19.97 -1.63
CA THR A 94 -7.83 19.99 -2.31
C THR A 94 -7.79 19.29 -3.67
N ALA A 95 -8.94 19.26 -4.34
CA ALA A 95 -9.02 18.79 -5.72
C ALA A 95 -8.20 19.66 -6.70
N ALA A 96 -7.90 20.92 -6.34
CA ALA A 96 -7.05 21.79 -7.15
C ALA A 96 -5.62 21.26 -7.20
N ASP A 97 -5.09 20.84 -6.04
CA ASP A 97 -3.75 20.28 -5.91
C ASP A 97 -3.61 18.98 -6.70
N TYR A 98 -4.59 18.10 -6.55
CA TYR A 98 -4.68 16.87 -7.35
C TYR A 98 -4.62 17.14 -8.84
N LEU A 99 -5.39 18.13 -9.32
CA LEU A 99 -5.42 18.46 -10.73
C LEU A 99 -4.07 19.00 -11.20
N ILE A 100 -3.39 19.80 -10.39
CA ILE A 100 -2.07 20.37 -10.71
C ILE A 100 -1.02 19.26 -10.81
N ILE A 101 -0.91 18.37 -9.81
CA ILE A 101 0.05 17.26 -9.82
C ILE A 101 -0.25 16.31 -10.99
N LYS A 102 -1.53 15.98 -11.22
CA LYS A 102 -1.93 15.16 -12.36
C LYS A 102 -1.56 15.82 -13.68
N ARG A 103 -1.78 17.13 -13.83
CA ARG A 103 -1.40 17.87 -15.05
C ARG A 103 0.12 17.91 -15.24
N HIS A 104 0.88 18.00 -14.16
CA HIS A 104 2.33 17.91 -14.19
C HIS A 104 2.81 16.54 -14.67
N PHE A 105 2.28 15.47 -14.07
CA PHE A 105 2.52 14.10 -14.51
C PHE A 105 2.17 13.88 -16.00
N LEU A 106 1.07 14.48 -16.47
CA LEU A 106 0.65 14.42 -17.87
C LEU A 106 1.44 15.36 -18.82
N GLY A 107 2.38 16.15 -18.31
CA GLY A 107 3.17 17.10 -19.11
C GLY A 107 2.39 18.34 -19.59
N THR A 108 1.24 18.63 -19.01
CA THR A 108 0.35 19.75 -19.38
C THR A 108 0.43 20.95 -18.42
N TYR A 109 1.29 20.84 -17.41
CA TYR A 109 1.62 21.88 -16.44
C TYR A 109 3.04 21.62 -15.91
N VAL A 110 3.79 22.66 -15.55
CA VAL A 110 5.15 22.50 -15.01
C VAL A 110 5.14 23.02 -13.57
N LEU A 111 5.43 22.12 -12.62
CA LEU A 111 5.73 22.48 -11.24
C LEU A 111 7.22 22.80 -11.15
N GLU A 112 7.55 23.80 -10.35
CA GLU A 112 8.93 24.29 -10.19
C GLU A 112 9.28 24.40 -8.71
N ASN A 113 10.58 24.27 -8.40
CA ASN A 113 11.15 24.57 -7.08
C ASN A 113 10.44 23.84 -5.92
N GLU A 114 10.04 24.56 -4.87
CA GLU A 114 9.35 24.03 -3.69
C GLU A 114 8.05 23.27 -4.00
N TYR A 115 7.36 23.63 -5.10
CA TYR A 115 6.12 22.97 -5.48
C TYR A 115 6.37 21.59 -6.11
N LEU A 116 7.55 21.37 -6.68
CA LEU A 116 7.97 20.04 -7.14
C LEU A 116 8.24 19.13 -5.93
N LEU A 117 8.85 19.69 -4.88
CA LEU A 117 9.09 18.99 -3.62
C LEU A 117 7.80 18.69 -2.84
N ALA A 118 6.77 19.53 -2.97
CA ALA A 118 5.45 19.32 -2.37
C ALA A 118 4.63 18.25 -3.10
N ALA A 119 4.90 18.04 -4.39
CA ALA A 119 4.17 17.09 -5.24
C ALA A 119 4.70 15.65 -5.17
N ASP A 120 5.90 15.45 -4.61
CA ASP A 120 6.54 14.15 -4.32
C ASP A 120 6.16 13.72 -2.90
N ILE A 121 5.06 12.97 -2.77
CA ILE A 121 4.36 12.76 -1.50
C ILE A 121 4.97 11.62 -0.70
N ASP A 122 5.48 10.59 -1.38
CA ASP A 122 6.22 9.50 -0.74
C ASP A 122 7.72 9.81 -0.60
N GLU A 123 8.14 11.01 -1.03
CA GLU A 123 9.52 11.52 -0.96
C GLU A 123 10.53 10.59 -1.66
N ASP A 124 10.11 9.87 -2.72
CA ASP A 124 10.96 8.95 -3.47
C ASP A 124 11.81 9.63 -4.56
N GLY A 125 11.58 10.93 -4.77
CA GLY A 125 12.28 11.79 -5.72
C GLY A 125 11.64 11.84 -7.11
N ALA A 126 10.48 11.22 -7.32
CA ALA A 126 9.78 11.22 -8.61
C ALA A 126 8.26 11.38 -8.48
N ILE A 127 7.71 12.41 -9.13
CA ILE A 127 6.26 12.59 -9.21
C ILE A 127 5.64 11.56 -10.17
N ARG A 128 4.85 10.65 -9.61
CA ARG A 128 4.20 9.53 -10.28
C ARG A 128 2.69 9.53 -10.04
N SER A 129 2.03 8.49 -10.54
CA SER A 129 0.59 8.30 -10.35
C SER A 129 0.18 8.06 -8.91
N ILE A 130 1.08 7.50 -8.11
CA ILE A 130 0.88 7.24 -6.68
C ILE A 130 0.75 8.55 -5.88
N ASP A 131 1.45 9.62 -6.27
CA ASP A 131 1.39 10.92 -5.60
C ASP A 131 0.02 11.58 -5.76
N TYR A 132 -0.40 11.83 -7.01
CA TYR A 132 -1.73 12.43 -7.18
C TYR A 132 -2.85 11.51 -6.71
N LEU A 133 -2.64 10.18 -6.67
CA LEU A 133 -3.61 9.27 -6.07
C LEU A 133 -3.70 9.45 -4.56
N ALA A 134 -2.57 9.66 -3.87
CA ALA A 134 -2.56 10.01 -2.44
C ALA A 134 -3.35 11.30 -2.18
N VAL A 135 -3.15 12.35 -3.00
CA VAL A 135 -3.94 13.60 -2.89
C VAL A 135 -5.43 13.34 -3.08
N LYS A 136 -5.77 12.57 -4.11
CA LYS A 136 -7.16 12.17 -4.37
C LYS A 136 -7.77 11.46 -3.17
N ARG A 137 -7.07 10.48 -2.61
CA ARG A 137 -7.51 9.73 -1.43
C ARG A 137 -7.65 10.67 -0.22
N HIS A 138 -6.78 11.68 -0.08
CA HIS A 138 -6.83 12.63 1.02
C HIS A 138 -8.13 13.42 1.08
N PHE A 139 -8.45 14.18 0.04
CA PHE A 139 -9.68 14.98 0.07
C PHE A 139 -10.96 14.12 -0.10
N MET A 140 -10.83 12.85 -0.48
CA MET A 140 -11.92 11.86 -0.43
C MET A 140 -12.12 11.26 0.98
N GLY A 141 -11.24 11.54 1.94
CA GLY A 141 -11.32 11.03 3.31
C GLY A 141 -10.88 9.57 3.46
N THR A 142 -10.16 9.03 2.47
CA THR A 142 -9.66 7.64 2.45
C THR A 142 -8.13 7.56 2.61
N HIS A 143 -7.48 8.65 3.00
CA HIS A 143 -6.06 8.75 3.34
C HIS A 143 -5.88 10.10 4.05
N ASP A 144 -4.87 10.26 4.90
CA ASP A 144 -4.60 11.56 5.53
C ASP A 144 -3.12 11.93 5.37
N ILE A 145 -2.82 12.89 4.51
CA ILE A 145 -1.46 13.31 4.18
C ILE A 145 -1.00 14.26 5.28
N GLY A 146 0.09 13.90 5.94
CA GLY A 146 0.62 14.65 7.08
C GLY A 146 0.02 14.25 8.42
N SER A 147 -0.87 13.26 8.47
CA SER A 147 -1.28 12.66 9.74
C SER A 147 -0.09 11.96 10.41
N SER A 148 0.10 12.24 11.70
CA SER A 148 0.94 11.44 12.60
C SER A 148 0.33 10.10 12.96
N ASP A 149 -0.93 9.88 12.57
CA ASP A 149 -1.64 8.68 12.91
C ASP A 149 -1.01 7.50 12.18
N ASN A 150 -0.68 6.49 12.97
CA ASN A 150 -0.14 5.25 12.49
C ASN A 150 -1.05 4.15 13.01
N ALA A 151 -1.51 3.26 12.14
CA ALA A 151 -2.22 2.08 12.59
C ALA A 151 -1.38 1.31 13.62
N SER A 152 -2.01 0.76 14.65
CA SER A 152 -1.35 -0.15 15.58
C SER A 152 -1.09 -1.52 14.96
N GLU A 153 -1.94 -1.88 13.99
CA GLU A 153 -1.88 -3.12 13.22
C GLU A 153 -2.61 -2.94 11.89
N VAL A 154 -2.37 -3.85 10.94
CA VAL A 154 -3.02 -3.89 9.63
C VAL A 154 -3.58 -5.30 9.36
N PRO A 155 -4.91 -5.48 9.27
CA PRO A 155 -5.48 -6.72 8.79
C PRO A 155 -5.19 -6.93 7.30
N ILE A 156 -4.77 -8.14 6.95
CA ILE A 156 -4.59 -8.58 5.57
C ILE A 156 -5.60 -9.69 5.31
N LEU A 157 -6.59 -9.43 4.46
CA LEU A 157 -7.69 -10.35 4.19
C LEU A 157 -7.36 -11.20 2.97
N LEU A 158 -7.21 -12.50 3.20
CA LEU A 158 -6.89 -13.51 2.20
C LEU A 158 -8.15 -14.17 1.66
N TYR A 159 -8.38 -14.01 0.36
CA TYR A 159 -9.40 -14.69 -0.43
C TYR A 159 -8.76 -15.75 -1.33
N HIS A 160 -9.56 -16.66 -1.88
CA HIS A 160 -9.10 -17.63 -2.88
C HIS A 160 -10.03 -17.60 -4.10
N HIS A 161 -11.08 -18.43 -4.11
CA HIS A 161 -11.98 -18.57 -5.24
C HIS A 161 -13.23 -17.70 -5.01
N ILE A 162 -13.61 -16.89 -6.00
CA ILE A 162 -14.89 -16.18 -6.00
C ILE A 162 -15.83 -16.82 -7.03
N LEU A 163 -17.06 -17.20 -6.69
CA LEU A 163 -18.02 -17.80 -7.63
C LEU A 163 -19.38 -17.13 -7.54
N LEU A 164 -20.19 -17.22 -8.61
CA LEU A 164 -21.61 -16.88 -8.50
C LEU A 164 -22.25 -17.78 -7.44
N ASP A 165 -23.25 -17.26 -6.73
CA ASP A 165 -23.97 -17.99 -5.69
C ASP A 165 -24.46 -19.37 -6.17
N ALA A 166 -25.03 -19.43 -7.39
CA ALA A 166 -25.50 -20.67 -7.99
C ALA A 166 -24.37 -21.68 -8.31
N ASP A 167 -23.19 -21.19 -8.71
CA ASP A 167 -22.05 -22.05 -9.05
C ASP A 167 -21.37 -22.58 -7.78
N LYS A 168 -21.26 -21.74 -6.74
CA LYS A 168 -20.74 -22.14 -5.42
C LYS A 168 -21.56 -23.28 -4.82
N ASP A 169 -22.88 -23.25 -4.97
CA ASP A 169 -23.79 -24.29 -4.47
C ASP A 169 -23.79 -25.59 -5.29
N SER A 170 -23.08 -25.63 -6.43
CA SER A 170 -22.93 -26.83 -7.24
C SER A 170 -22.14 -27.95 -6.53
N SER A 171 -22.37 -29.21 -6.89
CA SER A 171 -21.77 -30.37 -6.21
C SER A 171 -20.23 -30.39 -6.22
N GLN A 172 -19.60 -29.64 -7.12
CA GLN A 172 -18.14 -29.58 -7.27
C GLN A 172 -17.48 -28.65 -6.25
N TRP A 173 -18.14 -27.54 -5.93
CA TRP A 173 -17.58 -26.49 -5.07
C TRP A 173 -18.24 -26.45 -3.68
N ARG A 174 -19.38 -27.14 -3.53
CA ARG A 174 -20.08 -27.28 -2.26
C ARG A 174 -19.16 -27.89 -1.19
N ASN A 175 -19.15 -27.25 -0.03
CA ASN A 175 -18.29 -27.55 1.13
C ASN A 175 -16.81 -27.12 1.00
N ASN A 176 -16.46 -26.31 0.00
CA ASN A 176 -15.20 -25.57 -0.01
C ASN A 176 -15.41 -24.22 0.70
N ASP A 177 -14.89 -24.10 1.93
CA ASP A 177 -15.08 -22.93 2.78
C ASP A 177 -14.26 -21.71 2.34
N ILE A 178 -13.20 -21.87 1.55
CA ILE A 178 -12.42 -20.76 0.96
C ILE A 178 -12.97 -20.27 -0.39
N THR A 179 -14.11 -20.81 -0.84
CA THR A 179 -14.85 -20.35 -2.02
C THR A 179 -15.96 -19.38 -1.61
N ILE A 180 -15.75 -18.09 -1.86
CA ILE A 180 -16.68 -17.02 -1.45
C ILE A 180 -17.64 -16.71 -2.61
N SER A 181 -18.92 -16.46 -2.30
CA SER A 181 -19.86 -16.04 -3.34
C SER A 181 -19.61 -14.59 -3.77
N VAL A 182 -20.00 -14.24 -5.00
CA VAL A 182 -20.01 -12.86 -5.49
C VAL A 182 -20.81 -11.95 -4.55
N THR A 183 -21.95 -12.43 -4.04
CA THR A 183 -22.79 -11.69 -3.10
C THR A 183 -22.07 -11.40 -1.78
N GLU A 184 -21.41 -12.41 -1.19
CA GLU A 184 -20.62 -12.24 0.04
C GLU A 184 -19.42 -11.33 -0.18
N PHE A 185 -18.64 -11.54 -1.26
CA PHE A 185 -17.47 -10.72 -1.56
C PHE A 185 -17.83 -9.23 -1.73
N ARG A 186 -18.90 -8.94 -2.48
CA ARG A 186 -19.42 -7.58 -2.63
C ARG A 186 -19.87 -6.99 -1.29
N ARG A 187 -20.51 -7.80 -0.43
CA ARG A 187 -20.89 -7.38 0.92
C ARG A 187 -19.68 -7.02 1.76
N HIS A 188 -18.61 -7.81 1.73
CA HIS A 188 -17.37 -7.51 2.45
C HIS A 188 -16.76 -6.17 2.02
N MET A 189 -16.70 -5.89 0.70
CA MET A 189 -16.19 -4.61 0.20
C MET A 189 -17.06 -3.43 0.66
N GLN A 190 -18.38 -3.60 0.68
CA GLN A 190 -19.30 -2.60 1.22
C GLN A 190 -19.09 -2.38 2.70
N LEU A 191 -18.94 -3.44 3.50
CA LEU A 191 -18.68 -3.32 4.93
C LEU A 191 -17.39 -2.56 5.20
N ILE A 192 -16.28 -2.88 4.51
CA ILE A 192 -14.99 -2.16 4.61
C ILE A 192 -15.19 -0.65 4.40
N ARG A 193 -15.92 -0.27 3.34
CA ARG A 193 -16.26 1.13 3.07
C ARG A 193 -17.08 1.75 4.20
N ASP A 194 -18.12 1.06 4.65
CA ASP A 194 -19.09 1.58 5.64
C ASP A 194 -18.44 1.80 7.01
N ILE A 195 -17.48 0.96 7.41
CA ILE A 195 -16.70 1.14 8.65
C ILE A 195 -15.55 2.14 8.51
N GLY A 196 -15.36 2.70 7.32
CA GLY A 196 -14.36 3.74 7.03
C GLY A 196 -12.93 3.23 6.92
N TYR A 197 -12.74 1.95 6.54
CA TYR A 197 -11.41 1.41 6.28
C TYR A 197 -10.94 1.76 4.87
N THR A 198 -9.66 2.07 4.82
CA THR A 198 -8.90 2.34 3.60
C THR A 198 -8.24 1.06 3.14
N VAL A 199 -8.53 0.63 1.92
CA VAL A 199 -7.74 -0.43 1.28
C VAL A 199 -6.41 0.17 0.82
N ILE A 200 -5.31 -0.27 1.44
CA ILE A 200 -3.94 0.12 1.07
C ILE A 200 -3.29 -0.98 0.20
N THR A 201 -2.22 -0.65 -0.50
CA THR A 201 -1.49 -1.65 -1.30
C THR A 201 -0.68 -2.58 -0.40
N MET A 202 -0.31 -3.75 -0.91
CA MET A 202 0.57 -4.68 -0.19
C MET A 202 1.96 -4.06 0.05
N GLU A 203 2.45 -3.24 -0.87
CA GLU A 203 3.71 -2.51 -0.70
C GLU A 203 3.64 -1.49 0.44
N GLU A 204 2.56 -0.70 0.52
CA GLU A 204 2.33 0.20 1.65
C GLU A 204 2.31 -0.55 2.99
N ALA A 205 1.70 -1.74 3.03
CA ALA A 205 1.65 -2.57 4.23
C ALA A 205 3.02 -3.18 4.60
N VAL A 206 3.80 -3.64 3.62
CA VAL A 206 5.16 -4.17 3.83
C VAL A 206 6.09 -3.07 4.37
N ASP A 207 6.02 -1.86 3.81
CA ASP A 207 6.81 -0.73 4.30
C ASP A 207 6.39 -0.29 5.71
N TYR A 208 5.09 -0.37 6.02
CA TYR A 208 4.59 -0.17 7.38
C TYR A 208 5.14 -1.22 8.34
N ILE A 209 5.10 -2.51 7.99
CA ILE A 209 5.62 -3.60 8.83
C ILE A 209 7.13 -3.43 9.06
N LYS A 210 7.88 -2.98 8.05
CA LYS A 210 9.31 -2.63 8.17
C LYS A 210 9.57 -1.39 9.04
N GLY A 211 8.54 -0.61 9.37
CA GLY A 211 8.65 0.65 10.11
C GLY A 211 9.21 1.80 9.25
N THR A 212 9.19 1.66 7.92
CA THR A 212 9.69 2.67 6.98
C THR A 212 8.59 3.59 6.46
N ARG A 213 7.32 3.31 6.77
CA ARG A 213 6.16 4.10 6.38
C ARG A 213 5.08 4.09 7.49
N THR A 214 4.35 5.18 7.66
CA THR A 214 3.10 5.19 8.45
C THR A 214 1.90 4.98 7.54
N ILE A 215 0.82 4.39 8.07
CA ILE A 215 -0.43 4.16 7.34
C ILE A 215 -1.64 4.68 8.13
N PRO A 216 -2.76 5.03 7.46
CA PRO A 216 -3.97 5.45 8.15
C PRO A 216 -4.41 4.44 9.22
N VAL A 217 -4.94 4.92 10.35
CA VAL A 217 -5.38 4.05 11.48
C VAL A 217 -6.29 2.92 11.03
N LYS A 218 -7.22 3.23 10.13
CA LYS A 218 -8.15 2.26 9.56
C LYS A 218 -7.65 1.79 8.19
N SER A 219 -6.60 0.99 8.18
CA SER A 219 -6.05 0.39 6.96
C SER A 219 -6.35 -1.10 6.88
N VAL A 220 -6.57 -1.61 5.67
CA VAL A 220 -6.73 -3.04 5.40
C VAL A 220 -6.08 -3.37 4.06
N VAL A 221 -5.57 -4.58 3.92
CA VAL A 221 -5.04 -5.10 2.65
C VAL A 221 -5.93 -6.23 2.16
N LEU A 222 -6.13 -6.30 0.84
CA LEU A 222 -6.83 -7.40 0.18
C LEU A 222 -5.82 -8.23 -0.60
N CYS A 223 -5.86 -9.55 -0.45
CA CYS A 223 -5.10 -10.45 -1.31
C CYS A 223 -5.85 -11.73 -1.69
N PHE A 224 -5.38 -12.35 -2.75
CA PHE A 224 -5.91 -13.59 -3.31
C PHE A 224 -4.77 -14.58 -3.52
N ASP A 225 -4.94 -15.83 -3.11
CA ASP A 225 -3.97 -16.89 -3.39
C ASP A 225 -4.43 -17.77 -4.58
N ASP A 226 -3.55 -18.67 -5.01
CA ASP A 226 -3.65 -19.62 -6.13
C ASP A 226 -3.70 -19.02 -7.54
N GLY A 227 -4.24 -17.81 -7.70
CA GLY A 227 -4.36 -17.14 -9.00
C GLY A 227 -5.50 -17.71 -9.84
N TYR A 228 -6.71 -17.85 -9.27
CA TYR A 228 -7.87 -18.38 -9.99
C TYR A 228 -8.43 -17.37 -11.00
N LYS A 229 -8.81 -17.86 -12.19
CA LYS A 229 -9.42 -17.03 -13.24
C LYS A 229 -10.72 -16.36 -12.79
N SER A 230 -11.40 -16.95 -11.83
CA SER A 230 -12.58 -16.37 -11.22
C SER A 230 -12.30 -15.04 -10.48
N ASN A 231 -11.06 -14.79 -10.05
CA ASN A 231 -10.66 -13.51 -9.46
C ASN A 231 -10.75 -12.39 -10.50
N THR A 232 -10.29 -12.61 -11.72
CA THR A 232 -10.41 -11.61 -12.80
C THR A 232 -11.83 -11.50 -13.34
N GLU A 233 -12.56 -12.62 -13.40
CA GLU A 233 -13.95 -12.64 -13.87
C GLU A 233 -14.90 -11.90 -12.92
N TYR A 234 -14.81 -12.18 -11.61
CA TYR A 234 -15.83 -11.76 -10.65
C TYR A 234 -15.33 -10.76 -9.59
N ALA A 235 -14.10 -10.91 -9.10
CA ALA A 235 -13.60 -10.00 -8.06
C ALA A 235 -13.17 -8.64 -8.65
N ALA A 236 -12.48 -8.64 -9.80
CA ALA A 236 -11.98 -7.41 -10.42
C ALA A 236 -13.07 -6.36 -10.71
N PRO A 237 -14.24 -6.70 -11.31
CA PRO A 237 -15.30 -5.72 -11.51
C PRO A 237 -15.82 -5.09 -10.21
N ILE A 238 -15.89 -5.87 -9.13
CA ILE A 238 -16.30 -5.37 -7.81
C ILE A 238 -15.22 -4.45 -7.24
N LEU A 239 -13.95 -4.85 -7.27
CA LEU A 239 -12.84 -4.00 -6.81
C LEU A 239 -12.83 -2.65 -7.54
N ARG A 240 -13.07 -2.63 -8.86
CA ARG A 240 -13.19 -1.39 -9.66
C ARG A 240 -14.33 -0.49 -9.19
N GLU A 241 -15.50 -1.05 -8.93
CA GLU A 241 -16.64 -0.30 -8.40
C GLU A 241 -16.32 0.32 -7.04
N PHE A 242 -15.52 -0.38 -6.23
CA PHE A 242 -15.14 0.12 -4.92
C PHE A 242 -13.95 1.11 -4.95
N GLY A 243 -13.20 1.14 -6.05
CA GLY A 243 -11.94 1.87 -6.16
C GLY A 243 -10.81 1.19 -5.37
N TYR A 244 -10.90 -0.13 -5.18
CA TYR A 244 -9.96 -0.92 -4.40
C TYR A 244 -8.95 -1.63 -5.29
N GLN A 245 -7.78 -1.88 -4.73
CA GLN A 245 -6.73 -2.72 -5.31
C GLN A 245 -6.47 -3.91 -4.39
N ALA A 246 -5.97 -4.99 -4.96
CA ALA A 246 -5.61 -6.20 -4.24
C ALA A 246 -4.34 -6.82 -4.83
N THR A 247 -3.64 -7.61 -4.04
CA THR A 247 -2.54 -8.44 -4.52
C THR A 247 -3.06 -9.84 -4.86
N ILE A 248 -2.53 -10.45 -5.92
CA ILE A 248 -2.83 -11.84 -6.28
C ILE A 248 -1.52 -12.63 -6.30
N PHE A 249 -1.40 -13.58 -5.37
CA PHE A 249 -0.30 -14.53 -5.28
C PHE A 249 -0.64 -15.74 -6.13
N SER A 250 -0.03 -15.83 -7.32
CA SER A 250 -0.36 -16.90 -8.25
C SER A 250 0.72 -17.95 -8.34
N ILE A 251 0.31 -19.19 -8.56
CA ILE A 251 1.19 -20.23 -9.07
C ILE A 251 1.64 -19.77 -10.46
N ILE A 252 2.95 -19.65 -10.70
CA ILE A 252 3.46 -18.93 -11.88
C ILE A 252 3.38 -19.77 -13.16
N GLN A 253 3.51 -21.10 -13.10
CA GLN A 253 3.52 -21.94 -14.30
C GLN A 253 2.27 -21.73 -15.21
N PRO A 254 1.03 -21.70 -14.69
CA PRO A 254 -0.17 -21.43 -15.48
C PRO A 254 -0.17 -20.12 -16.28
N PHE A 255 0.66 -19.13 -15.92
CA PHE A 255 0.68 -17.81 -16.57
C PHE A 255 1.01 -17.88 -18.05
N PHE A 256 1.86 -18.85 -18.39
CA PHE A 256 2.34 -19.11 -19.72
C PHE A 256 1.43 -20.09 -20.49
N GLY A 257 0.26 -20.42 -19.91
CA GLY A 257 -0.79 -21.18 -20.57
C GLY A 257 -1.52 -20.38 -21.65
N THR A 258 -2.33 -21.08 -22.45
CA THR A 258 -3.14 -20.43 -23.49
C THR A 258 -4.28 -19.65 -22.88
N TYR A 259 -4.35 -18.34 -23.18
CA TYR A 259 -5.47 -17.49 -22.76
C TYR A 259 -6.81 -18.02 -23.28
N GLN A 260 -7.77 -18.17 -22.36
CA GLN A 260 -9.15 -18.53 -22.66
C GLN A 260 -10.04 -17.35 -22.28
N PRO A 261 -10.70 -16.66 -23.22
CA PRO A 261 -11.48 -15.46 -22.91
C PRO A 261 -12.79 -15.78 -22.17
N VAL A 262 -13.31 -17.00 -22.32
CA VAL A 262 -14.54 -17.44 -21.67
C VAL A 262 -14.21 -18.19 -20.39
N TYR A 263 -14.78 -17.75 -19.26
CA TYR A 263 -14.71 -18.46 -17.99
C TYR A 263 -15.71 -19.63 -17.98
N ASP A 264 -15.25 -20.81 -17.53
CA ASP A 264 -16.06 -22.02 -17.35
C ASP A 264 -16.13 -22.33 -15.84
N PRO A 265 -17.25 -22.00 -15.17
CA PRO A 265 -17.38 -22.18 -13.72
C PRO A 265 -17.38 -23.65 -13.28
N THR A 266 -17.44 -24.60 -14.21
CA THR A 266 -17.36 -26.05 -13.92
C THR A 266 -15.92 -26.57 -13.87
N LYS A 267 -14.91 -25.72 -14.11
CA LYS A 267 -13.51 -26.12 -14.11
C LYS A 267 -12.68 -25.19 -13.25
N LEU A 268 -11.68 -25.77 -12.60
CA LEU A 268 -10.64 -24.97 -11.98
C LEU A 268 -9.76 -24.39 -13.09
N GLN A 269 -9.72 -23.06 -13.17
CA GLN A 269 -8.93 -22.32 -14.14
C GLN A 269 -8.06 -21.34 -13.39
N HIS A 270 -6.81 -21.21 -13.83
CA HIS A 270 -5.86 -20.23 -13.31
C HIS A 270 -5.74 -19.07 -14.30
N ILE A 271 -5.34 -17.90 -13.80
CA ILE A 271 -5.10 -16.71 -14.60
C ILE A 271 -3.89 -16.92 -15.52
N THR A 272 -3.96 -16.34 -16.72
CA THR A 272 -2.80 -16.20 -17.59
C THR A 272 -2.23 -14.78 -17.50
N GLN A 273 -1.07 -14.56 -18.13
CA GLN A 273 -0.50 -13.20 -18.24
C GLN A 273 -1.50 -12.21 -18.86
N GLN A 274 -2.28 -12.63 -19.87
CA GLN A 274 -3.28 -11.77 -20.51
C GLN A 274 -4.42 -11.39 -19.57
N ASP A 275 -4.86 -12.32 -18.70
CA ASP A 275 -5.89 -12.05 -17.69
C ASP A 275 -5.44 -10.93 -16.73
N LEU A 276 -4.19 -10.97 -16.27
CA LEU A 276 -3.64 -9.92 -15.41
C LEU A 276 -3.43 -8.60 -16.12
N LEU A 277 -2.91 -8.60 -17.35
CA LEU A 277 -2.72 -7.36 -18.12
C LEU A 277 -4.05 -6.59 -18.29
N LEU A 278 -5.17 -7.30 -18.45
CA LEU A 278 -6.50 -6.70 -18.54
C LEU A 278 -7.06 -6.23 -17.19
N ASN A 279 -6.44 -6.62 -16.07
CA ASN A 279 -6.89 -6.30 -14.71
C ASN A 279 -5.80 -5.64 -13.85
N ALA A 280 -4.76 -5.09 -14.48
CA ALA A 280 -3.63 -4.45 -13.80
C ALA A 280 -4.01 -3.15 -13.07
N ASP A 281 -5.21 -2.62 -13.31
CA ASP A 281 -5.75 -1.48 -12.57
C ASP A 281 -6.20 -1.85 -11.14
N VAL A 282 -6.50 -3.13 -10.89
CA VAL A 282 -6.98 -3.63 -9.59
C VAL A 282 -6.14 -4.75 -8.99
N PHE A 283 -5.36 -5.49 -9.79
CA PHE A 283 -4.51 -6.57 -9.30
C PHE A 283 -3.03 -6.29 -9.50
N ASP A 284 -2.28 -6.43 -8.40
CA ASP A 284 -0.83 -6.55 -8.40
C ASP A 284 -0.42 -8.01 -8.22
N GLN A 285 0.39 -8.54 -9.14
CA GLN A 285 0.75 -9.95 -9.18
C GLN A 285 2.02 -10.25 -8.38
N GLN A 286 1.96 -11.30 -7.55
CA GLN A 286 3.05 -11.78 -6.71
C GLN A 286 3.15 -13.32 -6.72
N CYS A 287 4.17 -13.89 -6.09
CA CYS A 287 4.53 -15.30 -6.28
C CYS A 287 3.86 -16.25 -5.28
N HIS A 288 3.32 -17.35 -5.78
CA HIS A 288 2.86 -18.50 -4.99
C HIS A 288 3.47 -19.81 -5.48
N THR A 289 4.81 -19.81 -5.68
CA THR A 289 5.63 -20.88 -6.29
C THR A 289 5.52 -20.95 -7.82
N PHE A 290 6.44 -21.69 -8.46
CA PHE A 290 6.38 -21.89 -9.91
C PHE A 290 5.36 -22.96 -10.24
N SER A 291 5.57 -24.17 -9.71
CA SER A 291 4.64 -25.29 -9.85
C SER A 291 4.53 -26.15 -8.58
N ASN A 292 5.23 -25.76 -7.52
CA ASN A 292 5.30 -26.50 -6.26
C ASN A 292 4.26 -26.04 -5.23
N HIS A 293 2.97 -26.15 -5.56
CA HIS A 293 1.86 -25.85 -4.65
C HIS A 293 1.60 -26.99 -3.62
N ASN A 294 2.66 -27.43 -2.95
CA ASN A 294 2.66 -28.53 -1.98
C ASN A 294 3.13 -28.05 -0.61
N ASN A 295 3.11 -28.96 0.38
CA ASN A 295 3.69 -28.70 1.70
C ASN A 295 5.22 -28.50 1.59
N LEU A 296 5.65 -27.24 1.52
CA LEU A 296 7.05 -26.86 1.35
C LEU A 296 7.96 -27.34 2.50
N PRO A 297 7.53 -27.34 3.78
CA PRO A 297 8.33 -27.87 4.88
C PRO A 297 8.81 -29.32 4.72
N GLN A 298 8.13 -30.14 3.92
CA GLN A 298 8.52 -31.52 3.63
C GLN A 298 9.54 -31.65 2.49
N GLN A 299 9.89 -30.54 1.84
CA GLN A 299 10.80 -30.52 0.70
C GLN A 299 12.22 -30.10 1.10
N SER A 300 13.21 -30.50 0.30
CA SER A 300 14.59 -30.04 0.51
C SER A 300 14.76 -28.57 0.14
N TYR A 301 15.72 -27.88 0.78
CA TYR A 301 16.09 -26.51 0.44
C TYR A 301 16.26 -26.29 -1.07
N ASN A 302 17.04 -27.16 -1.74
CA ASN A 302 17.33 -27.01 -3.16
C ASN A 302 16.08 -27.15 -4.03
N TYR A 303 15.13 -28.00 -3.64
CA TYR A 303 13.88 -28.16 -4.40
C TYR A 303 13.04 -26.89 -4.32
N VAL A 304 12.86 -26.35 -3.11
CA VAL A 304 12.14 -25.09 -2.90
C VAL A 304 12.86 -23.93 -3.61
N TYR A 305 14.16 -23.76 -3.36
CA TYR A 305 14.95 -22.67 -3.94
C TYR A 305 14.93 -22.69 -5.48
N ASN A 306 15.08 -23.86 -6.10
CA ASN A 306 15.08 -23.94 -7.58
C ASN A 306 13.71 -23.61 -8.18
N ASP A 307 12.60 -24.04 -7.56
CA ASP A 307 11.24 -23.67 -7.98
C ASP A 307 11.01 -22.15 -7.84
N LEU A 308 11.45 -21.57 -6.72
CA LEU A 308 11.36 -20.14 -6.48
C LEU A 308 12.22 -19.31 -7.45
N MET A 309 13.44 -19.77 -7.76
CA MET A 309 14.28 -19.15 -8.77
C MET A 309 13.68 -19.26 -10.17
N GLN A 310 12.99 -20.37 -10.48
CA GLN A 310 12.26 -20.50 -11.73
C GLN A 310 11.12 -19.47 -11.81
N SER A 311 10.41 -19.25 -10.70
CA SER A 311 9.41 -18.18 -10.60
C SER A 311 10.03 -16.81 -10.86
N GLN A 312 11.11 -16.46 -10.16
CA GLN A 312 11.77 -15.15 -10.30
C GLN A 312 12.33 -14.91 -11.72
N ASN A 313 12.86 -15.95 -12.36
CA ASN A 313 13.34 -15.85 -13.74
C ASN A 313 12.19 -15.66 -14.75
N ALA A 314 11.01 -16.21 -14.46
CA ALA A 314 9.86 -16.17 -15.35
C ALA A 314 9.03 -14.88 -15.15
N TYR A 315 8.83 -14.48 -13.89
CA TYR A 315 8.09 -13.29 -13.48
C TYR A 315 8.67 -12.75 -12.15
N PRO A 316 9.62 -11.79 -12.22
CA PRO A 316 10.20 -11.20 -11.02
C PRO A 316 9.13 -10.62 -10.10
N SER A 317 9.10 -11.09 -8.86
CA SER A 317 8.11 -10.72 -7.85
C SER A 317 8.80 -10.25 -6.58
N LYS A 318 8.21 -9.26 -5.90
CA LYS A 318 8.74 -8.77 -4.62
C LYS A 318 8.31 -9.65 -3.46
N PHE A 319 7.09 -10.18 -3.53
CA PHE A 319 6.41 -10.82 -2.40
C PHE A 319 6.08 -12.28 -2.69
N PHE A 320 6.04 -13.08 -1.63
CA PHE A 320 5.79 -14.52 -1.70
C PHE A 320 4.74 -14.97 -0.68
N ALA A 321 3.73 -15.74 -1.08
CA ALA A 321 2.85 -16.42 -0.13
C ALA A 321 3.26 -17.89 -0.01
N TYR A 322 3.31 -18.43 1.22
CA TYR A 322 3.57 -19.86 1.45
C TYR A 322 2.32 -20.68 1.08
N PRO A 323 2.39 -21.71 0.23
CA PRO A 323 1.29 -22.64 0.03
C PRO A 323 0.78 -23.18 1.36
N TYR A 324 -0.54 -23.13 1.58
CA TYR A 324 -1.22 -23.50 2.83
C TYR A 324 -0.82 -22.67 4.07
N GLY A 325 0.05 -21.67 3.91
CA GLY A 325 0.70 -20.95 5.00
C GLY A 325 1.80 -21.76 5.71
N ASP A 326 2.24 -22.88 5.14
CA ASP A 326 3.19 -23.80 5.76
C ASP A 326 4.64 -23.40 5.48
N TYR A 327 5.44 -23.23 6.54
CA TYR A 327 6.85 -22.86 6.43
C TYR A 327 7.70 -23.45 7.57
N ASN A 328 9.01 -23.46 7.36
CA ASN A 328 10.02 -23.71 8.39
C ASN A 328 11.29 -22.92 8.04
N THR A 329 12.33 -22.99 8.87
CA THR A 329 13.59 -22.26 8.64
C THR A 329 14.24 -22.60 7.29
N THR A 330 14.13 -23.84 6.82
CA THR A 330 14.65 -24.26 5.51
C THR A 330 13.95 -23.53 4.36
N VAL A 331 12.62 -23.43 4.43
CA VAL A 331 11.80 -22.74 3.44
C VAL A 331 12.05 -21.23 3.48
N ILE A 332 12.09 -20.62 4.68
CA ILE A 332 12.39 -19.18 4.84
C ILE A 332 13.75 -18.86 4.20
N ASN A 333 14.79 -19.65 4.48
CA ASN A 333 16.11 -19.43 3.88
C ASN A 333 16.09 -19.52 2.36
N ALA A 334 15.28 -20.44 1.78
CA ALA A 334 15.13 -20.54 0.33
C ALA A 334 14.43 -19.32 -0.27
N VAL A 335 13.40 -18.79 0.40
CA VAL A 335 12.69 -17.57 0.00
C VAL A 335 13.63 -16.36 0.02
N ILE A 336 14.40 -16.19 1.10
CA ILE A 336 15.40 -15.12 1.22
C ILE A 336 16.44 -15.23 0.10
N ALA A 337 17.00 -16.43 -0.10
CA ALA A 337 18.02 -16.65 -1.11
C ALA A 337 17.51 -16.45 -2.54
N ALA A 338 16.22 -16.70 -2.80
CA ALA A 338 15.58 -16.43 -4.08
C ALA A 338 15.30 -14.94 -4.33
N GLY A 339 15.50 -14.06 -3.33
CA GLY A 339 15.44 -12.61 -3.50
C GLY A 339 14.07 -11.98 -3.27
N PHE A 340 13.13 -12.68 -2.61
CA PHE A 340 11.88 -12.05 -2.17
C PHE A 340 12.13 -11.09 -1.00
N GLU A 341 11.37 -10.01 -0.95
CA GLU A 341 11.50 -8.96 0.07
C GLU A 341 10.63 -9.21 1.31
N ALA A 342 9.54 -9.97 1.14
CA ALA A 342 8.59 -10.31 2.19
C ALA A 342 7.86 -11.62 1.88
N ALA A 343 7.36 -12.29 2.92
CA ALA A 343 6.56 -13.49 2.76
C ALA A 343 5.38 -13.62 3.74
N PHE A 344 4.32 -14.28 3.27
CA PHE A 344 2.99 -14.25 3.89
C PHE A 344 2.49 -15.65 4.26
N THR A 345 1.93 -15.76 5.46
CA THR A 345 1.43 -16.99 6.09
C THR A 345 -0.11 -16.98 6.16
N THR A 346 -0.72 -17.94 6.85
CA THR A 346 -2.17 -18.00 7.11
C THR A 346 -2.50 -17.90 8.61
N VAL A 347 -1.57 -17.35 9.42
CA VAL A 347 -1.79 -17.11 10.85
C VAL A 347 -2.88 -16.04 11.01
N GLN A 348 -3.97 -16.40 11.72
CA GLN A 348 -5.19 -15.59 11.85
C GLN A 348 -5.03 -14.41 12.82
N ARG A 349 -4.25 -13.39 12.45
CA ARG A 349 -4.11 -12.12 13.15
C ARG A 349 -3.75 -10.98 12.20
N ALA A 350 -3.89 -9.73 12.65
CA ALA A 350 -3.34 -8.57 11.95
C ALA A 350 -1.80 -8.52 12.04
N ALA A 351 -1.19 -7.85 11.06
CA ALA A 351 0.24 -7.60 11.03
C ALA A 351 0.58 -6.30 11.79
N VAL A 352 1.74 -6.23 12.44
CA VAL A 352 2.21 -5.10 13.26
C VAL A 352 3.60 -4.66 12.84
N VAL A 353 3.99 -3.44 13.21
CA VAL A 353 5.33 -2.93 12.95
C VAL A 353 6.40 -3.77 13.67
N GLY A 354 7.49 -4.07 12.96
CA GLY A 354 8.69 -4.71 13.51
C GLY A 354 8.62 -6.23 13.61
N GLU A 355 7.57 -6.87 13.10
CA GLU A 355 7.50 -8.33 13.02
C GLU A 355 8.35 -8.92 11.89
N SER A 356 8.47 -10.25 11.87
CA SER A 356 9.26 -10.97 10.85
C SER A 356 8.66 -10.75 9.47
N ILE A 357 9.42 -10.09 8.58
CA ILE A 357 8.95 -9.75 7.23
C ILE A 357 8.74 -10.98 6.33
N TYR A 358 9.22 -12.15 6.76
CA TYR A 358 9.02 -13.43 6.08
C TYR A 358 7.96 -14.30 6.75
N GLU A 359 7.20 -13.77 7.71
CA GLU A 359 6.15 -14.51 8.42
C GLU A 359 4.88 -13.68 8.61
N ILE A 360 4.58 -12.80 7.64
CA ILE A 360 3.48 -11.83 7.75
C ILE A 360 2.13 -12.58 7.83
N PRO A 361 1.30 -12.34 8.87
CA PRO A 361 0.04 -13.03 9.08
C PRO A 361 -1.06 -12.51 8.13
N ARG A 362 -2.08 -13.35 7.90
CA ARG A 362 -3.26 -13.01 7.10
C ARG A 362 -4.49 -13.69 7.66
N TYR A 363 -5.63 -12.99 7.64
CA TYR A 363 -6.93 -13.57 7.93
C TYR A 363 -7.46 -14.31 6.71
N THR A 364 -7.63 -15.62 6.82
CA THR A 364 -8.22 -16.42 5.74
C THR A 364 -9.73 -16.23 5.80
N ILE A 365 -10.29 -15.67 4.74
CA ILE A 365 -11.73 -15.48 4.63
C ILE A 365 -12.36 -16.81 4.24
N THR A 366 -13.24 -17.31 5.11
CA THR A 366 -14.01 -18.53 4.90
C THR A 366 -15.50 -18.24 4.85
N THR A 367 -16.31 -19.17 4.37
CA THR A 367 -17.77 -19.09 4.32
C THR A 367 -18.41 -20.31 5.03
N PRO A 368 -19.58 -20.16 5.68
CA PRO A 368 -20.35 -18.93 5.86
C PRO A 368 -19.70 -17.98 6.86
N LEU A 369 -19.72 -16.69 6.54
CA LEU A 369 -19.23 -15.62 7.42
C LEU A 369 -20.35 -14.61 7.66
N THR A 370 -20.68 -14.39 8.93
CA THR A 370 -21.64 -13.33 9.29
C THR A 370 -20.98 -11.97 9.22
N ASP A 371 -21.76 -10.92 8.98
CA ASP A 371 -21.26 -9.53 9.00
C ASP A 371 -20.51 -9.23 10.32
N GLN A 372 -21.02 -9.67 11.47
CA GLN A 372 -20.34 -9.48 12.76
C GLN A 372 -18.99 -10.23 12.83
N ALA A 373 -18.92 -11.45 12.33
CA ALA A 373 -17.67 -12.21 12.31
C ALA A 373 -16.63 -11.57 11.37
N PHE A 374 -17.07 -11.04 10.22
CA PHE A 374 -16.22 -10.26 9.32
C PHE A 374 -15.70 -8.99 9.99
N LEU A 375 -16.58 -8.26 10.71
CA LEU A 375 -16.21 -7.04 11.43
C LEU A 375 -15.19 -7.29 12.56
N ASN A 376 -15.11 -8.51 13.09
CA ASN A 376 -14.12 -8.84 14.13
C ASN A 376 -12.67 -8.87 13.62
N PHE A 377 -12.42 -8.87 12.30
CA PHE A 377 -11.07 -8.73 11.75
C PHE A 377 -10.49 -7.31 11.90
N PHE A 378 -11.30 -6.36 12.35
CA PHE A 378 -10.96 -4.94 12.44
C PHE A 378 -10.95 -4.40 13.87
N ASN A 379 -11.13 -5.27 14.88
CA ASN A 379 -11.34 -4.89 16.29
C ASN A 379 -10.25 -5.40 17.23
#